data_AF-A0A6C0DC70-F1
#
_entry.id   AF-A0A6C0DC70-F1
#
_cell.length_a   1.000
_cell.length_b   1.000
_cell.length_c   1.000
_cell.angle_alpha   90.00
_cell.angle_beta   90.00
_cell.angle_gamma   90.00
#
_symmetry.space_group_name_H-M   'P 1'
#
loop_
_entity.id
_entity.type
_entity.pdbx_description
1 polymer ?
#
loop_
_entity_poly.entity_id
_entity_poly.type
_entity_poly.pdbx_seq_one_letter_code
_entity_poly.pdbx_strand_id
1 'polypeptide(L)'
;MNCSFINTPPLISEPSKPESLVTNEMVLGLIEQNKELQKQLVELSKQTHIINNTTNNTTNNNTQNNQFNLNVFLNENCKHAINIVDFVESLKITVNDLEQTGRLGYSEGITRIFIDALKRLDVTMRPLHCTDIKRETVYIKDQDNWEKENAEKTKLRNIVKKIARKNLKMLPAWQEQNPEFRYLDTPENNEFIQISLNSLGPESREEQENAENKIIRNVLKEVVIDKSRKIIENL
;
A
#
# COMPACT_ATOMS: atom_id res chain seq x y z
N MET A 1 10.19 66.07 -54.47
CA MET A 1 10.09 64.67 -54.00
C MET A 1 11.51 64.14 -53.99
N ASN A 2 12.12 63.59 -52.93
CA ASN A 2 11.65 63.18 -51.62
C ASN A 2 12.86 63.20 -50.68
N CYS A 3 12.66 63.63 -49.43
CA CYS A 3 13.61 63.46 -48.33
C CYS A 3 13.82 61.97 -48.03
N SER A 4 15.03 61.58 -47.63
CA SER A 4 15.25 60.47 -46.70
C SER A 4 16.60 60.64 -45.99
N PHE A 5 16.52 61.25 -44.81
CA PHE A 5 17.33 60.78 -43.68
C PHE A 5 17.00 59.29 -43.44
N ILE A 6 17.94 58.52 -42.92
CA ILE A 6 17.82 57.75 -41.65
C ILE A 6 19.07 56.86 -41.48
N ASN A 7 19.81 57.20 -40.42
CA ASN A 7 20.51 56.38 -39.43
C ASN A 7 21.44 55.24 -39.85
N THR A 8 22.74 55.50 -39.68
CA THR A 8 23.72 54.52 -39.18
C THR A 8 23.31 54.03 -37.78
N PRO A 9 23.17 52.72 -37.54
CA PRO A 9 22.93 52.19 -36.20
C PRO A 9 24.18 52.32 -35.30
N PRO A 10 24.02 52.55 -33.99
CA PRO A 10 25.14 52.49 -33.05
C PRO A 10 25.61 51.05 -32.85
N LEU A 11 26.93 50.87 -32.68
CA LEU A 11 27.53 49.67 -32.11
C LEU A 11 26.91 49.40 -30.73
N ILE A 12 26.05 48.39 -30.63
CA ILE A 12 25.64 47.81 -29.35
C ILE A 12 26.58 46.64 -29.11
N SER A 13 27.47 46.80 -28.13
CA SER A 13 28.27 45.73 -27.57
C SER A 13 27.36 44.62 -27.06
N GLU A 14 27.68 43.37 -27.39
CA GLU A 14 27.06 42.21 -26.75
C GLU A 14 27.23 42.34 -25.23
N PRO A 15 26.18 42.13 -24.42
CA PRO A 15 26.36 41.99 -22.99
C PRO A 15 27.16 40.71 -22.74
N SER A 16 28.38 40.87 -22.24
CA SER A 16 29.22 39.79 -21.73
C SER A 16 28.39 38.88 -20.83
N LYS A 17 28.30 37.60 -21.19
CA LYS A 17 27.86 36.53 -20.30
C LYS A 17 28.52 36.75 -18.93
N PRO A 18 27.78 36.78 -17.81
CA PRO A 18 28.41 36.71 -16.52
C PRO A 18 29.09 35.34 -16.46
N GLU A 19 30.41 35.32 -16.59
CA GLU A 19 31.23 34.17 -16.19
C GLU A 19 30.80 33.85 -14.76
N SER A 20 30.24 32.66 -14.56
CA SER A 20 29.86 32.20 -13.24
C SER A 20 31.11 32.26 -12.37
N LEU A 21 31.11 33.15 -11.37
CA LEU A 21 32.18 33.38 -10.39
C LEU A 21 32.34 32.20 -9.41
N VAL A 22 32.25 30.97 -9.92
CA VAL A 22 32.58 29.77 -9.19
C VAL A 22 34.08 29.56 -9.38
N THR A 23 34.87 30.18 -8.51
CA THR A 23 36.32 30.02 -8.51
C THR A 23 36.68 28.58 -8.12
N ASN A 24 37.76 28.05 -8.68
CA ASN A 24 38.25 26.71 -8.31
C ASN A 24 38.49 26.58 -6.80
N GLU A 25 38.84 27.67 -6.12
CA GLU A 25 38.95 27.73 -4.66
C GLU A 25 37.61 27.52 -3.95
N MET A 26 36.52 28.09 -4.47
CA MET A 26 35.17 27.87 -3.93
C MET A 26 34.74 26.41 -4.12
N VAL A 27 35.07 25.80 -5.27
CA VAL A 27 34.82 24.38 -5.53
C VAL A 27 35.61 23.49 -4.58
N LEU A 28 36.91 23.78 -4.36
CA LEU A 28 37.74 23.06 -3.41
C LEU A 28 37.23 23.20 -1.98
N GLY A 29 36.80 24.40 -1.57
CA GLY A 29 36.18 24.64 -0.27
C GLY A 29 34.88 23.85 -0.08
N LEU A 30 34.03 23.77 -1.11
CA LEU A 30 32.80 22.97 -1.08
C LEU A 30 33.09 21.47 -1.01
N ILE A 31 34.10 20.97 -1.72
CA ILE A 31 34.51 19.56 -1.67
C ILE A 31 35.02 19.18 -0.28
N GLU A 32 35.81 20.06 0.34
CA GLU A 32 36.34 19.83 1.69
C GLU A 32 35.23 19.83 2.74
N GLN A 33 34.29 20.78 2.66
CA GLN A 33 33.10 20.77 3.52
C GLN A 33 32.23 19.52 3.31
N ASN A 34 32.14 19.01 2.08
CA ASN A 34 31.40 17.79 1.78
C ASN A 34 32.07 16.54 2.39
N LYS A 35 33.41 16.47 2.37
CA LYS A 35 34.16 15.39 3.04
C LYS A 35 33.96 15.40 4.54
N GLU A 36 33.98 16.58 5.16
CA GLU A 36 33.78 16.70 6.61
C GLU A 36 32.34 16.34 6.99
N LEU A 37 31.34 16.77 6.21
CA LEU A 37 29.94 16.35 6.39
C LEU A 37 29.76 14.83 6.24
N GLN A 38 30.40 14.21 5.24
CA GLN A 38 30.37 12.75 5.07
C GLN A 38 31.03 12.04 6.25
N LYS A 39 32.13 12.58 6.78
CA LYS A 39 32.81 12.03 7.95
C LYS A 39 31.94 12.12 9.21
N GLN A 40 31.29 13.26 9.45
CA GLN A 40 30.33 13.42 10.55
C GLN A 40 29.11 12.51 10.39
N LEU A 41 28.60 12.32 9.17
CA LEU A 41 27.50 11.40 8.89
C LEU A 41 27.91 9.94 9.16
N VAL A 42 29.15 9.57 8.82
CA VAL A 42 29.71 8.25 9.12
C VAL A 42 29.91 8.08 10.63
N GLU A 43 30.39 9.10 11.35
CA GLU A 43 30.52 9.07 12.82
C GLU A 43 29.16 8.97 13.51
N LEU A 44 28.15 9.74 13.08
CA LEU A 44 26.77 9.63 13.55
C LEU A 44 26.15 8.26 13.24
N SER A 45 26.45 7.67 12.08
CA SER A 45 26.00 6.31 11.74
C SER A 45 26.66 5.22 12.59
N LYS A 46 27.91 5.43 13.01
CA LYS A 46 28.62 4.57 13.97
C LYS A 46 28.12 4.78 15.39
N GLN A 47 27.56 5.94 15.68
CA GLN A 47 26.91 6.27 16.94
C GLN A 47 25.45 5.82 16.91
N THR A 48 25.23 4.52 16.71
CA THR A 48 23.96 3.89 17.10
C THR A 48 23.72 4.23 18.57
N HIS A 49 22.72 5.07 18.84
CA HIS A 49 22.21 5.31 20.18
C HIS A 49 21.75 3.97 20.76
N ILE A 50 22.63 3.34 21.52
CA ILE A 50 22.29 2.26 22.41
C ILE A 50 21.53 2.90 23.57
N ILE A 51 20.21 2.79 23.56
CA ILE A 51 19.39 3.00 24.76
C ILE A 51 19.65 1.77 25.64
N ASN A 52 20.75 1.83 26.40
CA ASN A 52 21.10 0.82 27.41
C ASN A 52 20.34 1.13 28.70
N ASN A 53 19.17 0.50 28.84
CA ASN A 53 18.65 0.20 30.17
C ASN A 53 19.25 -1.15 30.61
N THR A 54 20.03 -1.08 31.69
CA THR A 54 20.23 -2.14 32.69
C THR A 54 21.15 -3.31 32.34
N THR A 55 22.33 -3.24 32.98
CA THR A 55 23.18 -4.30 33.54
C THR A 55 22.67 -5.76 33.46
N ASN A 56 23.43 -6.65 32.79
CA ASN A 56 24.06 -7.87 33.33
C ASN A 56 24.34 -8.96 32.27
N ASN A 57 25.54 -9.52 32.37
CA ASN A 57 26.02 -10.85 31.92
C ASN A 57 26.32 -11.13 30.44
N THR A 58 27.63 -11.28 30.22
CA THR A 58 28.37 -11.97 29.17
C THR A 58 27.73 -13.29 28.71
N THR A 59 27.39 -13.40 27.42
CA THR A 59 27.47 -14.65 26.64
C THR A 59 27.68 -14.27 25.17
N ASN A 60 28.88 -14.54 24.65
CA ASN A 60 29.18 -14.46 23.22
C ASN A 60 28.44 -15.59 22.49
N ASN A 61 27.20 -15.33 22.08
CA ASN A 61 26.54 -16.10 21.04
C ASN A 61 26.72 -15.36 19.73
N ASN A 62 27.53 -15.93 18.84
CA ASN A 62 27.70 -15.48 17.47
C ASN A 62 26.45 -15.88 16.66
N THR A 63 25.30 -15.32 17.01
CA THR A 63 24.08 -15.42 16.21
C THR A 63 24.27 -14.53 15.00
N GLN A 64 24.35 -15.13 13.80
CA GLN A 64 24.23 -14.40 12.54
C GLN A 64 22.94 -13.58 12.57
N ASN A 65 23.09 -12.29 12.87
CA ASN A 65 21.99 -11.36 13.05
C ASN A 65 21.51 -10.91 11.66
N ASN A 66 20.92 -11.84 10.88
CA ASN A 66 20.24 -11.50 9.64
C ASN A 66 18.92 -10.79 10.00
N GLN A 67 19.05 -9.54 10.45
CA GLN A 67 17.92 -8.67 10.72
C GLN A 67 17.09 -8.54 9.45
N PHE A 68 15.79 -8.83 9.55
CA PHE A 68 14.87 -8.74 8.43
C PHE A 68 14.92 -7.33 7.81
N ASN A 69 15.36 -7.26 6.55
CA ASN A 69 15.35 -6.03 5.76
C ASN A 69 14.08 -5.98 4.90
N LEU A 70 13.17 -5.06 5.23
CA LEU A 70 11.92 -4.88 4.52
C LEU A 70 12.13 -4.49 3.06
N ASN A 71 13.08 -3.59 2.78
CA ASN A 71 13.30 -3.11 1.42
C ASN A 71 13.80 -4.23 0.51
N VAL A 72 14.66 -5.12 1.03
CA VAL A 72 15.08 -6.34 0.32
C VAL A 72 13.88 -7.25 0.06
N PHE A 73 13.06 -7.50 1.08
CA PHE A 73 11.87 -8.33 0.92
C PHE A 73 10.92 -7.78 -0.16
N LEU A 74 10.57 -6.49 -0.10
CA LEU A 74 9.63 -5.90 -1.05
C LEU A 74 10.20 -5.81 -2.47
N ASN A 75 11.45 -5.35 -2.63
CA ASN A 75 12.01 -5.05 -3.95
C ASN A 75 12.72 -6.24 -4.62
N GLU A 76 13.17 -7.24 -3.85
CA GLU A 76 13.81 -8.43 -4.39
C GLU A 76 12.86 -9.64 -4.33
N ASN A 77 12.36 -10.01 -3.15
CA ASN A 77 11.49 -11.19 -3.01
C ASN A 77 10.10 -10.95 -3.63
N CYS A 78 9.52 -9.77 -3.44
CA CYS A 78 8.20 -9.41 -3.98
C CYS A 78 8.28 -8.52 -5.23
N LYS A 79 9.41 -8.58 -5.96
CA LYS A 79 9.63 -7.80 -7.19
C LYS A 79 8.52 -7.98 -8.22
N HIS A 80 7.97 -9.20 -8.32
CA HIS A 80 6.94 -9.58 -9.28
C HIS A 80 5.52 -9.56 -8.70
N ALA A 81 5.33 -9.03 -7.49
CA ALA A 81 3.99 -8.83 -6.95
C ALA A 81 3.11 -8.01 -7.91
N ILE A 82 1.85 -8.39 -7.97
CA ILE A 82 0.82 -7.72 -8.77
C ILE A 82 0.52 -6.33 -8.18
N ASN A 83 0.17 -5.37 -9.03
CA ASN A 83 -0.30 -4.06 -8.57
C ASN A 83 -1.69 -4.18 -7.96
N ILE A 84 -1.95 -3.40 -6.91
CA ILE A 84 -3.18 -3.50 -6.13
C ILE A 84 -4.43 -3.19 -6.97
N VAL A 85 -4.33 -2.29 -7.94
CA VAL A 85 -5.41 -1.97 -8.86
C VAL A 85 -5.76 -3.19 -9.71
N ASP A 86 -4.76 -3.82 -10.33
CA ASP A 86 -4.93 -5.03 -11.14
C ASP A 86 -5.47 -6.19 -10.31
N PHE A 87 -5.00 -6.32 -9.06
CA PHE A 87 -5.50 -7.32 -8.13
C PHE A 87 -7.01 -7.17 -7.94
N VAL A 88 -7.48 -5.97 -7.59
CA VAL A 88 -8.91 -5.71 -7.38
C VAL A 88 -9.70 -5.90 -8.68
N GLU A 89 -9.14 -5.52 -9.83
CA GLU A 89 -9.84 -5.71 -11.10
C GLU A 89 -9.95 -7.18 -11.51
N SER A 90 -8.93 -7.99 -11.22
CA SER A 90 -8.91 -9.44 -11.49
C SER A 90 -9.81 -10.28 -10.57
N LEU A 91 -10.36 -9.69 -9.49
CA LEU A 91 -11.22 -10.42 -8.56
C LEU A 91 -12.48 -10.97 -9.24
N LYS A 92 -12.55 -12.29 -9.32
CA LYS A 92 -13.74 -13.03 -9.70
C LYS A 92 -14.59 -13.28 -8.47
N ILE A 93 -15.62 -12.45 -8.27
CA ILE A 93 -16.63 -12.63 -7.23
C ILE A 93 -17.79 -13.43 -7.84
N THR A 94 -18.33 -14.36 -7.06
CA THR A 94 -19.36 -15.31 -7.50
C THR A 94 -20.69 -15.08 -6.78
N VAL A 95 -21.77 -15.72 -7.26
CA VAL A 95 -23.07 -15.72 -6.55
C VAL A 95 -22.96 -16.34 -5.15
N ASN A 96 -22.19 -17.43 -5.01
CA ASN A 96 -21.92 -18.00 -3.69
C ASN A 96 -21.22 -16.99 -2.76
N ASP A 97 -20.35 -16.11 -3.28
CA ASP A 97 -19.72 -15.10 -2.44
C ASP A 97 -20.71 -14.08 -1.85
N LEU A 98 -21.72 -13.73 -2.65
CA LEU A 98 -22.84 -12.91 -2.22
C LEU A 98 -23.68 -13.65 -1.17
N GLU A 99 -24.04 -14.91 -1.41
CA GLU A 99 -24.81 -15.72 -0.44
C GLU A 99 -24.10 -15.86 0.90
N GLN A 100 -22.78 -16.15 0.89
CA GLN A 100 -21.99 -16.19 2.11
C GLN A 100 -21.93 -14.83 2.80
N THR A 101 -21.88 -13.72 2.04
CA THR A 101 -21.98 -12.37 2.62
C THR A 101 -23.34 -12.14 3.25
N GLY A 102 -24.42 -12.60 2.61
CA GLY A 102 -25.76 -12.58 3.18
C GLY A 102 -25.87 -13.34 4.50
N ARG A 103 -25.15 -14.46 4.64
CA ARG A 103 -25.14 -15.29 5.87
C ARG A 103 -24.24 -14.72 6.97
N LEU A 104 -23.05 -14.22 6.62
CA LEU A 104 -22.04 -13.76 7.57
C LEU A 104 -22.21 -12.28 7.97
N GLY A 105 -22.95 -11.51 7.17
CA GLY A 105 -23.02 -10.06 7.28
C GLY A 105 -21.92 -9.34 6.51
N TYR A 106 -22.13 -8.03 6.30
CA TYR A 106 -21.28 -7.18 5.47
C TYR A 106 -19.79 -7.28 5.80
N SER A 107 -19.39 -7.01 7.05
CA SER A 107 -17.97 -6.98 7.40
C SER A 107 -17.28 -8.33 7.21
N GLU A 108 -17.87 -9.40 7.72
CA GLU A 108 -17.24 -10.73 7.64
C GLU A 108 -17.27 -11.30 6.21
N GLY A 109 -18.35 -11.05 5.46
CA GLY A 109 -18.46 -11.45 4.06
C GLY A 109 -17.39 -10.79 3.19
N ILE A 110 -17.22 -9.46 3.30
CA ILE A 110 -16.21 -8.73 2.53
C ILE A 110 -14.79 -9.08 2.99
N THR A 111 -14.57 -9.25 4.30
CA THR A 111 -13.29 -9.75 4.85
C THR A 111 -12.92 -11.10 4.26
N ARG A 112 -13.87 -12.05 4.22
CA ARG A 112 -13.67 -13.40 3.66
C ARG A 112 -13.25 -13.33 2.19
N ILE A 113 -14.00 -12.60 1.36
CA ILE A 113 -13.69 -12.46 -0.08
C ILE A 113 -12.28 -11.89 -0.28
N PHE A 114 -11.91 -10.86 0.48
CA PHE A 114 -10.61 -10.22 0.35
C PHE A 114 -9.47 -11.17 0.77
N ILE A 115 -9.60 -11.83 1.92
CA ILE A 115 -8.59 -12.79 2.41
C ILE A 115 -8.47 -13.97 1.45
N ASP A 116 -9.58 -14.55 0.99
CA ASP A 116 -9.57 -15.69 0.09
C ASP A 116 -8.89 -15.35 -1.24
N ALA A 117 -9.10 -14.13 -1.75
CA ALA A 117 -8.42 -13.66 -2.94
C ALA A 117 -6.91 -13.50 -2.73
N LEU A 118 -6.47 -12.97 -1.57
CA LEU A 118 -5.05 -12.86 -1.24
C LEU A 118 -4.39 -14.22 -1.01
N LYS A 119 -5.10 -15.19 -0.43
CA LYS A 119 -4.61 -16.54 -0.17
C LYS A 119 -4.41 -17.38 -1.44
N ARG A 120 -5.09 -17.03 -2.54
CA ARG A 120 -4.83 -17.63 -3.87
C ARG A 120 -3.50 -17.19 -4.47
N LEU A 121 -2.86 -16.16 -3.91
CA LEU A 121 -1.55 -15.68 -4.33
C LEU A 121 -0.48 -16.15 -3.34
N ASP A 122 0.66 -16.57 -3.89
CA ASP A 122 1.88 -16.75 -3.13
C ASP A 122 2.24 -15.45 -2.40
N VAL A 123 2.86 -15.57 -1.23
CA VAL A 123 3.19 -14.41 -0.39
C VAL A 123 3.95 -13.35 -1.19
N THR A 124 4.93 -13.75 -1.99
CA THR A 124 5.75 -12.85 -2.83
C THR A 124 4.99 -12.20 -3.99
N MET A 125 3.81 -12.71 -4.33
CA MET A 125 2.96 -12.19 -5.38
C MET A 125 1.87 -11.25 -4.85
N ARG A 126 1.63 -11.20 -3.53
CA ARG A 126 0.56 -10.38 -2.95
C ARG A 126 0.84 -8.89 -3.15
N PRO A 127 -0.18 -8.09 -3.48
CA PRO A 127 -0.03 -6.65 -3.70
C PRO A 127 0.11 -5.86 -2.39
N LEU A 128 -0.03 -6.50 -1.22
CA LEU A 128 -0.02 -5.82 0.06
C LEU A 128 0.56 -6.67 1.19
N HIS A 129 1.31 -6.04 2.08
CA HIS A 129 1.96 -6.67 3.22
C HIS A 129 1.87 -5.82 4.48
N CYS A 130 1.66 -6.45 5.63
CA CYS A 130 1.68 -5.79 6.93
C CYS A 130 2.99 -6.10 7.67
N THR A 131 3.71 -5.07 8.13
CA THR A 131 5.00 -5.23 8.84
C THR A 131 4.88 -5.14 10.35
N ASP A 132 3.82 -4.49 10.83
CA ASP A 132 3.49 -4.32 12.24
C ASP A 132 1.97 -4.22 12.37
N ILE A 133 1.34 -5.27 12.89
CA ILE A 133 -0.11 -5.35 13.08
C ILE A 133 -0.61 -4.43 14.20
N LYS A 134 0.23 -4.12 15.22
CA LYS A 134 -0.17 -3.25 16.33
C LYS A 134 -0.30 -1.80 15.85
N ARG A 135 0.62 -1.39 14.96
CA ARG A 135 0.62 -0.06 14.34
C ARG A 135 -0.08 -0.02 12.98
N GLU A 136 -0.64 -1.16 12.54
CA GLU A 136 -1.25 -1.36 11.22
C GLU A 136 -0.39 -0.76 10.10
N THR A 137 0.93 -1.01 10.14
CA THR A 137 1.86 -0.52 9.13
C THR A 137 1.80 -1.44 7.92
N VAL A 138 1.33 -0.88 6.79
CA VAL A 138 1.06 -1.61 5.56
C VAL A 138 1.85 -1.01 4.42
N TYR A 139 2.37 -1.88 3.57
CA TYR A 139 2.98 -1.54 2.30
C TYR A 139 2.12 -2.11 1.18
N ILE A 140 1.84 -1.30 0.17
CA ILE A 140 1.00 -1.64 -0.97
C ILE A 140 1.82 -1.42 -2.23
N LYS A 141 1.71 -2.35 -3.17
CA LYS A 141 2.30 -2.21 -4.48
C LYS A 141 1.28 -1.58 -5.43
N ASP A 142 1.63 -0.43 -5.99
CA ASP A 142 0.82 0.30 -6.94
C ASP A 142 1.73 0.94 -7.99
N GLN A 143 1.33 0.90 -9.26
CA GLN A 143 2.12 1.41 -10.38
C GLN A 143 3.60 0.95 -10.33
N ASP A 144 3.81 -0.34 -10.09
CA ASP A 144 5.10 -1.03 -9.96
C ASP A 144 6.01 -0.53 -8.82
N ASN A 145 5.48 0.27 -7.91
CA ASN A 145 6.20 0.80 -6.77
C ASN A 145 5.58 0.35 -5.44
N TRP A 146 6.43 0.07 -4.46
CA TRP A 146 5.98 -0.14 -3.09
C TRP A 146 5.88 1.18 -2.35
N GLU A 147 4.70 1.46 -1.83
CA GLU A 147 4.44 2.64 -1.01
C GLU A 147 3.92 2.23 0.36
N LYS A 148 4.18 3.07 1.35
CA LYS A 148 3.58 2.91 2.68
C LYS A 148 2.18 3.52 2.66
N GLU A 149 1.20 2.77 3.14
CA GLU A 149 -0.17 3.24 3.28
C GLU A 149 -0.25 4.40 4.29
N ASN A 150 -1.16 5.34 4.05
CA ASN A 150 -1.35 6.51 4.91
C ASN A 150 -2.11 6.15 6.21
N ALA A 151 -2.12 7.08 7.17
CA ALA A 151 -2.78 6.86 8.46
C ALA A 151 -4.29 6.57 8.32
N GLU A 152 -4.93 7.21 7.34
CA GLU A 152 -6.36 7.08 7.03
C GLU A 152 -6.72 5.81 6.24
N LYS A 153 -5.71 5.05 5.80
CA LYS A 153 -5.80 3.84 4.99
C LYS A 153 -6.66 4.01 3.73
N THR A 154 -6.51 5.14 3.04
CA THR A 154 -7.44 5.53 1.97
C THR A 154 -7.45 4.54 0.81
N LYS A 155 -6.30 3.94 0.43
CA LYS A 155 -6.28 2.94 -0.64
C LYS A 155 -6.98 1.66 -0.20
N LEU A 156 -6.70 1.16 1.00
CA LEU A 156 -7.41 -0.01 1.56
C LEU A 156 -8.93 0.22 1.67
N ARG A 157 -9.39 1.37 2.14
CA ARG A 157 -10.82 1.70 2.18
C ARG A 157 -11.45 1.67 0.80
N ASN A 158 -10.78 2.25 -0.20
CA ASN A 158 -11.27 2.23 -1.58
C ASN A 158 -11.36 0.80 -2.13
N ILE A 159 -10.39 -0.06 -1.80
CA ILE A 159 -10.39 -1.47 -2.18
C ILE A 159 -11.57 -2.20 -1.55
N VAL A 160 -11.78 -2.05 -0.23
CA VAL A 160 -12.93 -2.63 0.48
C VAL A 160 -14.25 -2.23 -0.18
N LYS A 161 -14.43 -0.93 -0.48
CA LYS A 161 -15.62 -0.44 -1.17
C LYS A 161 -15.77 -1.03 -2.59
N LYS A 162 -14.68 -1.21 -3.33
CA LYS A 162 -14.72 -1.84 -4.66
C LYS A 162 -15.14 -3.32 -4.57
N ILE A 163 -14.58 -4.07 -3.62
CA ILE A 163 -14.95 -5.48 -3.38
C ILE A 163 -16.42 -5.58 -3.00
N ALA A 164 -16.89 -4.75 -2.06
CA ALA A 164 -18.28 -4.71 -1.65
C ALA A 164 -19.24 -4.43 -2.82
N ARG A 165 -18.90 -3.46 -3.67
CA ARG A 165 -19.69 -3.17 -4.88
C ARG A 165 -19.69 -4.33 -5.87
N LYS A 166 -18.55 -4.97 -6.12
CA LYS A 166 -18.48 -6.15 -7.00
C LYS A 166 -19.31 -7.31 -6.44
N ASN A 167 -19.33 -7.49 -5.13
CA ASN A 167 -20.14 -8.50 -4.45
C ASN A 167 -21.64 -8.23 -4.62
N LEU A 168 -22.10 -7.02 -4.30
CA LEU A 168 -23.51 -6.65 -4.45
C LEU A 168 -24.00 -6.75 -5.90
N LYS A 169 -23.12 -6.51 -6.89
CA LYS A 169 -23.43 -6.69 -8.31
C LYS A 169 -23.76 -8.13 -8.72
N MET A 170 -23.53 -9.12 -7.86
CA MET A 170 -23.95 -10.51 -8.10
C MET A 170 -25.43 -10.74 -7.80
N LEU A 171 -26.13 -9.78 -7.18
CA LEU A 171 -27.52 -9.93 -6.77
C LEU A 171 -28.47 -10.22 -7.95
N PRO A 172 -28.36 -9.56 -9.13
CA PRO A 172 -29.18 -9.92 -10.29
C PRO A 172 -28.96 -11.37 -10.75
N ALA A 173 -27.71 -11.85 -10.76
CA ALA A 173 -27.42 -13.24 -11.13
C ALA A 173 -27.99 -14.24 -10.12
N TRP A 174 -28.05 -13.86 -8.83
CA TRP A 174 -28.74 -14.65 -7.81
C TRP A 174 -30.27 -14.68 -8.05
N GLN A 175 -30.88 -13.54 -8.40
CA GLN A 175 -32.30 -13.44 -8.72
C GLN A 175 -32.72 -14.25 -9.96
N GLU A 176 -31.84 -14.34 -10.96
CA GLU A 176 -32.04 -15.19 -12.13
C GLU A 176 -32.05 -16.68 -11.77
N GLN A 177 -31.23 -17.09 -10.79
CA GLN A 177 -31.15 -18.47 -10.31
C GLN A 177 -32.30 -18.83 -9.35
N ASN A 178 -32.91 -17.83 -8.71
CA ASN A 178 -33.93 -18.03 -7.67
C ASN A 178 -35.21 -17.22 -7.97
N PRO A 179 -35.93 -17.48 -9.08
CA PRO A 179 -36.99 -16.60 -9.58
C PRO A 179 -38.21 -16.43 -8.65
N GLU A 180 -38.41 -17.38 -7.73
CA GLU A 180 -39.49 -17.38 -6.73
C GLU A 180 -39.36 -16.27 -5.69
N PHE A 181 -38.19 -15.61 -5.60
CA PHE A 181 -37.97 -14.45 -4.72
C PHE A 181 -38.99 -13.31 -4.93
N ARG A 182 -39.66 -13.28 -6.08
CA ARG A 182 -40.69 -12.28 -6.44
C ARG A 182 -42.00 -12.47 -5.67
N TYR A 183 -42.26 -13.67 -5.15
CA TYR A 183 -43.47 -13.99 -4.41
C TYR A 183 -43.21 -13.85 -2.92
N LEU A 184 -44.06 -13.07 -2.24
CA LEU A 184 -43.99 -12.87 -0.80
C LEU A 184 -44.18 -14.19 -0.05
N ASP A 185 -43.62 -14.26 1.15
CA ASP A 185 -43.71 -15.40 2.07
C ASP A 185 -43.12 -16.72 1.54
N THR A 186 -42.30 -16.67 0.50
CA THR A 186 -41.48 -17.80 0.04
C THR A 186 -40.14 -17.85 0.77
N PRO A 187 -39.52 -19.04 0.93
CA PRO A 187 -38.15 -19.17 1.43
C PRO A 187 -37.15 -18.30 0.64
N GLU A 188 -37.29 -18.25 -0.67
CA GLU A 188 -36.43 -17.50 -1.59
C GLU A 188 -36.60 -15.99 -1.42
N ASN A 189 -37.83 -15.49 -1.17
CA ASN A 189 -38.05 -14.08 -0.87
C ASN A 189 -37.40 -13.69 0.46
N ASN A 190 -37.53 -14.55 1.48
CA ASN A 190 -36.86 -14.34 2.77
C ASN A 190 -35.34 -14.31 2.62
N GLU A 191 -34.78 -15.23 1.83
CA GLU A 191 -33.34 -15.26 1.56
C GLU A 191 -32.88 -14.03 0.76
N PHE A 192 -33.66 -13.59 -0.23
CA PHE A 192 -33.37 -12.37 -0.99
C PHE A 192 -33.30 -11.13 -0.08
N ILE A 193 -34.26 -10.98 0.84
CA ILE A 193 -34.29 -9.87 1.79
C ILE A 193 -33.06 -9.93 2.70
N GLN A 194 -32.74 -11.10 3.25
CA GLN A 194 -31.56 -11.29 4.10
C GLN A 194 -30.25 -10.99 3.37
N ILE A 195 -30.06 -11.57 2.18
CA ILE A 195 -28.87 -11.32 1.35
C ILE A 195 -28.73 -9.84 1.04
N SER A 196 -29.82 -9.19 0.62
CA SER A 196 -29.81 -7.78 0.25
C SER A 196 -29.43 -6.89 1.43
N LEU A 197 -30.12 -7.04 2.57
CA LEU A 197 -29.86 -6.24 3.76
C LEU A 197 -28.42 -6.43 4.27
N ASN A 198 -27.97 -7.68 4.38
CA ASN A 198 -26.67 -8.00 4.93
C ASN A 198 -25.51 -7.66 3.97
N SER A 199 -25.79 -7.47 2.67
CA SER A 199 -24.77 -7.11 1.66
C SER A 199 -24.69 -5.61 1.35
N LEU A 200 -25.73 -4.82 1.65
CA LEU A 200 -25.76 -3.37 1.41
C LEU A 200 -24.72 -2.63 2.28
N GLY A 201 -24.51 -3.11 3.50
CA GLY A 201 -23.65 -2.47 4.49
C GLY A 201 -24.37 -1.39 5.29
N PRO A 202 -23.63 -0.69 6.18
CA PRO A 202 -24.22 0.31 7.06
C PRO A 202 -24.74 1.56 6.33
N GLU A 203 -25.75 2.19 6.91
CA GLU A 203 -26.38 3.39 6.34
C GLU A 203 -25.63 4.68 6.71
N SER A 204 -25.14 4.78 7.95
CA SER A 204 -24.46 5.98 8.43
C SER A 204 -22.98 6.00 8.07
N ARG A 205 -22.42 7.20 7.91
CA ARG A 205 -20.98 7.38 7.64
C ARG A 205 -20.09 6.79 8.73
N GLU A 206 -20.49 6.94 9.99
CA GLU A 206 -19.75 6.44 11.14
C GLU A 206 -19.71 4.91 11.16
N GLU A 207 -20.86 4.26 10.99
CA GLU A 207 -20.91 2.80 10.95
C GLU A 207 -20.17 2.24 9.72
N GLN A 208 -20.26 2.92 8.58
CA GLN A 208 -19.50 2.56 7.38
C GLN A 208 -17.99 2.60 7.66
N GLU A 209 -17.51 3.65 8.33
CA GLU A 209 -16.11 3.78 8.70
C GLU A 209 -15.68 2.67 9.68
N ASN A 210 -16.52 2.36 10.66
CA ASN A 210 -16.31 1.28 11.62
C ASN A 210 -16.27 -0.10 10.95
N ALA A 211 -17.18 -0.36 10.00
CA ALA A 211 -17.20 -1.58 9.23
C ALA A 211 -15.94 -1.72 8.36
N GLU A 212 -15.51 -0.65 7.69
CA GLU A 212 -14.26 -0.62 6.93
C GLU A 212 -13.04 -0.87 7.82
N ASN A 213 -12.96 -0.22 8.98
CA ASN A 213 -11.89 -0.41 9.96
C ASN A 213 -11.82 -1.87 10.40
N LYS A 214 -12.98 -2.48 10.70
CA LYS A 214 -13.08 -3.89 11.08
C LYS A 214 -12.59 -4.80 9.95
N ILE A 215 -13.03 -4.56 8.72
CA ILE A 215 -12.64 -5.34 7.54
C ILE A 215 -11.13 -5.27 7.34
N ILE A 216 -10.58 -4.05 7.30
CA ILE A 216 -9.14 -3.81 7.10
C ILE A 216 -8.34 -4.51 8.19
N ARG A 217 -8.70 -4.33 9.46
CA ARG A 217 -8.00 -4.96 10.58
C ARG A 217 -7.99 -6.49 10.47
N ASN A 218 -9.09 -7.11 10.06
CA ASN A 218 -9.14 -8.56 9.88
C ASN A 218 -8.26 -9.02 8.72
N VAL A 219 -8.25 -8.30 7.59
CA VAL A 219 -7.37 -8.60 6.46
C VAL A 219 -5.89 -8.46 6.86
N LEU A 220 -5.53 -7.40 7.58
CA LEU A 220 -4.13 -7.14 7.96
C LEU A 220 -3.54 -8.25 8.83
N LYS A 221 -4.33 -8.92 9.67
CA LYS A 221 -3.88 -10.07 10.47
C LYS A 221 -3.42 -11.24 9.61
N GLU A 222 -3.97 -11.41 8.42
CA GLU A 222 -3.66 -12.53 7.50
C GLU A 222 -2.49 -12.23 6.54
N VAL A 223 -2.05 -10.97 6.47
CA VAL A 223 -0.96 -10.52 5.58
C VAL A 223 0.27 -10.01 6.33
N VAL A 224 0.36 -10.31 7.63
CA VAL A 224 1.55 -9.97 8.43
C VAL A 224 2.75 -10.75 7.90
N ILE A 225 3.85 -10.04 7.65
CA ILE A 225 5.12 -10.66 7.29
C ILE A 225 5.64 -11.43 8.49
N ASP A 226 5.79 -12.75 8.32
CA ASP A 226 6.46 -13.58 9.30
C ASP A 226 7.97 -13.36 9.24
N LYS A 227 8.46 -12.51 10.13
CA LYS A 227 9.90 -12.17 10.25
C LYS A 227 10.74 -13.34 10.75
N SER A 228 10.11 -14.39 11.29
CA SER A 228 10.79 -15.56 11.88
C SER A 228 11.00 -16.69 10.87
N ARG A 229 10.25 -16.68 9.75
CA ARG A 229 10.18 -17.82 8.82
C ARG A 229 11.35 -17.95 7.83
N LYS A 230 12.36 -17.07 7.89
CA LYS A 230 13.56 -17.14 7.01
C LYS A 230 14.64 -18.16 7.44
N ILE A 231 14.36 -19.05 8.41
CA ILE A 231 15.37 -20.02 8.89
C ILE A 231 15.33 -21.37 8.13
N ILE A 232 14.28 -21.71 7.37
CA ILE A 232 14.09 -23.12 6.94
C ILE A 232 14.27 -23.40 5.43
N GLU A 233 14.40 -22.40 4.55
CA GLU A 233 14.55 -22.66 3.10
C GLU A 233 15.98 -22.43 2.57
N ASN A 234 16.98 -22.97 3.28
CA ASN A 234 18.36 -23.12 2.78
C ASN A 234 18.99 -24.44 3.28
N LEU A 235 18.21 -25.54 3.24
CA LEU A 235 18.73 -26.91 3.33
C LEU A 235 18.42 -27.67 2.04
#